data_AF-A0A1U7NMV1-F1
#
_entry.id   AF-A0A1U7NMV1-F1
#
_cell.length_a   1.000
_cell.length_b   1.000
_cell.length_c   1.000
_cell.angle_alpha   90.00
_cell.angle_beta   90.00
_cell.angle_gamma   90.00
#
_symmetry.space_group_name_H-M   'P 1'
#
loop_
_entity.id
_entity.type
_entity.pdbx_description
1 polymer ?
#
loop_
_entity_poly.entity_id
_entity_poly.type
_entity_poly.pdbx_seq_one_letter_code
_entity_poly.pdbx_strand_id
1 'polypeptide(L)' 'MVGKWNYESREYDPYELPLGSVTIANLNAPIVCAACGKPVRYRDTFTSLEIHNFAGFGYAVCEDCYKEEWKRRKAYEKSN' A
#
# COMPACT_ATOMS: atom_id res chain seq x y z
N MET A 1 -7.32 0.89 -12.70
CA MET A 1 -5.86 0.89 -12.79
C MET A 1 -5.30 1.10 -11.39
N VAL A 2 -4.24 0.38 -11.03
CA VAL A 2 -3.56 0.48 -9.73
C VAL A 2 -2.15 0.94 -10.02
N GLY A 3 -1.70 1.92 -9.25
CA GLY A 3 -0.35 2.46 -9.37
C GLY A 3 0.36 2.41 -8.03
N LYS A 4 1.67 2.26 -8.07
CA LYS A 4 2.55 2.46 -6.92
C LYS A 4 3.33 3.75 -7.10
N TRP A 5 3.26 4.63 -6.10
CA TRP A 5 4.01 5.87 -6.09
C TRP A 5 5.51 5.61 -5.99
N ASN A 6 6.26 6.19 -6.92
CA ASN A 6 7.72 6.16 -6.93
C ASN A 6 8.28 7.51 -6.51
N TYR A 7 9.01 7.53 -5.40
CA TYR A 7 9.58 8.76 -4.84
C TYR A 7 10.75 9.33 -5.67
N GLU A 8 11.41 8.52 -6.49
CA GLU A 8 12.55 8.94 -7.33
C GLU A 8 12.06 9.61 -8.62
N SER A 9 11.17 8.94 -9.37
CA SER A 9 10.61 9.46 -10.62
C SER A 9 9.48 10.46 -10.40
N ARG A 10 8.83 10.42 -9.23
CA ARG A 10 7.62 11.20 -8.89
C ARG A 10 6.42 10.87 -9.78
N GLU A 11 6.35 9.62 -10.21
CA GLU A 11 5.27 9.10 -11.05
C GLU A 11 4.66 7.83 -10.43
N TYR A 12 3.49 7.44 -10.93
CA TYR A 12 2.86 6.18 -10.57
C TYR A 12 3.27 5.10 -11.56
N ASP A 13 4.01 4.11 -11.06
CA ASP A 13 4.36 2.93 -11.83
C ASP A 13 3.18 1.94 -11.83
N PRO A 14 2.86 1.29 -12.96
CA PRO A 14 1.86 0.23 -12.99
C PRO A 14 2.17 -0.85 -11.95
N TYR A 15 1.17 -1.21 -11.14
CA TYR A 15 1.37 -2.16 -10.03
C TYR A 15 0.39 -3.32 -10.11
N GLU A 16 0.92 -4.54 -10.08
CA GLU A 16 0.14 -5.78 -10.00
C GLU A 16 -0.15 -6.12 -8.54
N LEU A 17 -1.43 -6.15 -8.18
CA LEU A 17 -1.86 -6.48 -6.83
C LEU A 17 -1.89 -7.99 -6.60
N PRO A 18 -1.48 -8.45 -5.41
CA PRO A 18 -1.81 -9.78 -4.93
C PRO A 18 -3.32 -10.01 -4.91
N LEU A 19 -3.76 -11.21 -5.30
CA LEU A 19 -5.17 -11.59 -5.27
C LEU A 19 -5.72 -11.50 -3.83
N GLY A 20 -6.88 -10.86 -3.66
CA GLY A 20 -7.47 -10.62 -2.32
C GLY A 20 -7.04 -9.32 -1.64
N SER A 21 -6.27 -8.47 -2.34
CA SER A 21 -5.99 -7.11 -1.89
C SER A 21 -7.23 -6.22 -2.01
N VAL A 22 -7.50 -5.42 -0.99
CA VAL A 22 -8.66 -4.53 -0.92
C VAL A 22 -8.28 -3.12 -0.49
N THR A 23 -9.00 -2.10 -0.96
CA THR A 23 -8.85 -0.71 -0.50
C THR A 23 -9.58 -0.45 0.80
N ILE A 24 -10.79 -1.00 0.92
CA ILE A 24 -11.58 -0.98 2.14
C ILE A 24 -11.65 -2.41 2.64
N ALA A 25 -11.00 -2.63 3.77
CA ALA A 25 -11.03 -3.88 4.48
C ALA A 25 -12.50 -4.22 4.84
N ASN A 26 -12.93 -5.46 4.70
CA ASN A 26 -14.21 -5.92 5.25
C ASN A 26 -13.90 -6.65 6.57
N LEU A 27 -14.58 -6.29 7.65
CA LEU A 27 -14.29 -6.78 9.02
C LEU A 27 -14.21 -8.30 9.13
N ASN A 28 -14.92 -9.03 8.26
CA ASN A 28 -15.02 -10.50 8.31
C ASN A 28 -14.35 -11.22 7.13
N ALA A 29 -13.71 -10.50 6.20
CA ALA A 29 -13.07 -11.13 5.04
C ALA A 29 -11.58 -11.39 5.30
N PRO A 30 -11.01 -12.49 4.78
CA PRO A 30 -9.57 -12.63 4.70
C PRO A 30 -9.00 -11.54 3.80
N ILE A 31 -8.01 -10.81 4.30
CA ILE A 31 -7.36 -9.71 3.58
C ILE A 31 -5.95 -10.15 3.23
N VAL A 32 -5.49 -9.74 2.05
CA VAL A 32 -4.12 -9.94 1.61
C VAL A 32 -3.42 -8.57 1.58
N CYS A 33 -2.23 -8.49 2.16
CA CYS A 33 -1.40 -7.31 2.11
C CYS A 33 -1.06 -6.98 0.65
N ALA A 34 -1.43 -5.78 0.20
CA ALA A 34 -1.22 -5.35 -1.18
C ALA A 34 0.26 -5.26 -1.59
N ALA A 35 1.17 -5.11 -0.63
CA ALA A 35 2.60 -4.95 -0.91
C ALA A 35 3.38 -6.27 -0.93
N CYS A 36 3.03 -7.24 -0.07
CA CYS A 36 3.81 -8.47 0.12
C CYS A 36 3.02 -9.77 -0.05
N GLY A 37 1.70 -9.70 -0.26
CA GLY A 37 0.85 -10.86 -0.46
C GLY A 37 0.59 -11.71 0.78
N LYS A 38 1.07 -11.30 1.97
CA LYS A 38 0.80 -12.04 3.21
C LYS A 38 -0.66 -11.90 3.64
N PRO A 39 -1.30 -12.96 4.15
CA PRO A 39 -2.61 -12.86 4.76
C PRO A 39 -2.54 -12.02 6.03
N VAL A 40 -3.49 -11.10 6.19
CA VAL A 40 -3.60 -10.15 7.28
C VAL A 40 -5.04 -10.07 7.78
N ARG A 41 -5.22 -9.70 9.06
CA ARG A 41 -6.54 -9.48 9.64
C ARG A 41 -6.93 -8.01 9.47
N TYR A 42 -8.23 -7.73 9.32
CA TYR A 42 -8.79 -6.37 9.18
C TYR A 42 -8.21 -5.34 10.18
N ARG A 43 -8.05 -5.73 11.45
CA ARG A 43 -7.55 -4.81 12.50
C ARG A 43 -6.04 -4.61 12.49
N ASP A 44 -5.32 -5.44 11.74
CA ASP A 44 -3.86 -5.43 11.64
C ASP A 44 -3.39 -4.87 10.28
N THR A 45 -4.28 -4.16 9.58
CA THR A 45 -3.98 -3.51 8.29
C THR A 45 -3.95 -2.00 8.41
N PHE A 46 -3.10 -1.39 7.59
CA PHE A 46 -2.94 0.05 7.42
C PHE A 46 -3.27 0.43 5.97
N THR A 47 -3.66 1.68 5.75
CA THR A 47 -3.85 2.22 4.40
C THR A 47 -2.49 2.59 3.82
N SER A 48 -2.12 1.98 2.69
CA SER A 48 -0.86 2.25 1.99
C SER A 48 -0.73 3.72 1.62
N LEU A 49 0.49 4.24 1.71
CA LEU A 49 0.90 5.58 1.27
C LEU A 49 1.38 5.60 -0.18
N GLU A 50 1.60 4.43 -0.78
CA GLU A 50 2.22 4.30 -2.10
C GLU A 50 1.31 3.60 -3.11
N ILE A 51 0.58 2.57 -2.68
CA ILE A 51 -0.24 1.72 -3.55
C ILE A 51 -1.66 2.27 -3.57
N HIS A 52 -2.03 2.93 -4.67
CA HIS A 52 -3.31 3.61 -4.83
C HIS A 52 -4.09 3.09 -6.04
N ASN A 53 -5.42 3.15 -5.96
CA ASN A 53 -6.26 3.03 -7.14
C ASN A 53 -6.27 4.34 -7.94
N PHE A 54 -6.89 4.31 -9.13
CA PHE A 54 -7.03 5.49 -9.99
C PHE A 54 -7.72 6.71 -9.35
N ALA A 55 -8.48 6.50 -8.27
CA ALA A 55 -9.17 7.55 -7.53
C ALA A 55 -8.35 8.05 -6.32
N GLY A 56 -7.14 7.53 -6.10
CA GLY A 56 -6.25 7.91 -5.01
C GLY A 56 -6.49 7.18 -3.68
N PHE A 57 -7.34 6.15 -3.65
CA PHE A 57 -7.55 5.36 -2.42
C PHE A 57 -6.43 4.34 -2.24
N GLY A 58 -5.84 4.34 -1.04
CA GLY A 58 -4.79 3.39 -0.66
C GLY A 58 -5.31 1.99 -0.42
N TYR A 59 -4.48 1.00 -0.75
CA TYR A 59 -4.76 -0.41 -0.47
C TYR A 59 -4.33 -0.82 0.93
N ALA A 60 -4.95 -1.88 1.47
CA ALA A 60 -4.61 -2.45 2.76
C ALA A 60 -3.23 -3.13 2.73
N VAL A 61 -2.35 -2.74 3.66
CA VAL A 61 -1.01 -3.31 3.84
C VAL A 61 -0.76 -3.71 5.29
N CYS A 62 0.15 -4.65 5.53
CA CYS A 62 0.58 -5.00 6.88
C CYS A 62 1.43 -3.89 7.52
N GLU A 63 1.56 -3.93 8.85
CA GLU A 63 2.35 -2.96 9.62
C GLU A 63 3.81 -2.84 9.11
N ASP A 64 4.45 -3.97 8.80
CA ASP A 64 5.84 -3.98 8.33
C ASP A 64 5.97 -3.20 7.01
N CYS A 65 5.11 -3.48 6.04
CA CYS A 65 5.10 -2.78 4.76
C CYS A 65 4.79 -1.29 4.94
N TYR A 66 3.85 -0.96 5.83
CA TYR A 66 3.51 0.43 6.13
C TYR A 66 4.68 1.21 6.75
N LYS A 67 5.45 0.57 7.65
CA LYS A 67 6.66 1.17 8.22
C LYS A 67 7.72 1.42 7.15
N GLU A 68 7.88 0.51 6.19
CA GLU A 68 8.81 0.68 5.08
C GLU A 68 8.40 1.82 4.14
N GLU A 69 7.11 1.96 3.84
CA GLU A 69 6.58 3.11 3.09
C GLU A 69 6.89 4.44 3.80
N TRP A 70 6.67 4.49 5.13
CA TRP A 70 7.02 5.67 5.93
C TRP A 70 8.51 5.99 5.93
N LYS A 71 9.39 4.97 5.94
CA LYS A 71 10.84 5.20 5.84
C LYS A 71 11.20 5.84 4.51
N ARG A 72 10.65 5.34 3.40
CA ARG A 72 10.87 5.92 2.05
C ARG A 72 10.35 7.35 1.96
N ARG A 73 9.13 7.60 2.45
CA ARG A 73 8.57 8.94 2.53
C ARG A 73 9.45 9.91 3.31
N LYS A 74 9.90 9.52 4.51
CA LYS A 74 10.78 10.36 5.35
C LYS A 74 12.16 10.57 4.73
N ALA A 75 12.69 9.58 4.01
CA ALA A 75 13.94 9.74 3.28
C ALA A 75 13.80 10.79 2.17
N TYR A 76 12.71 10.73 1.42
CA TYR A 76 12.35 11.73 0.40
C TYR A 76 12.17 13.14 1.00
N GLU A 77 11.41 13.26 2.10
CA GLU A 77 11.18 14.54 2.79
C GLU A 77 12.47 15.16 3.37
N LYS A 78 13.52 14.36 3.64
CA LYS A 78 14.82 14.86 4.09
C LYS A 78 15.76 15.24 2.94
N SER A 79 15.56 14.67 1.75
CA SER A 79 16.39 14.94 0.57
C SER A 79 15.93 16.16 -0.24
N ASN A 80 14.80 16.76 0.13
CA ASN A 80 14.15 17.87 -0.56
C ASN A 80 13.96 19.06 0.38
#